data_AF-A0A661SFB2-F1
#
_entry.id   AF-A0A661SFB2-F1
#
_cell.length_a   1.000
_cell.length_b   1.000
_cell.length_c   1.000
_cell.angle_alpha   90.00
_cell.angle_beta   90.00
_cell.angle_gamma   90.00
#
_symmetry.space_group_name_H-M   'P 1'
#
loop_
_entity.id
_entity.type
_entity.pdbx_description
1 polymer ?
#
loop_
_entity_poly.entity_id
_entity_poly.type
_entity_poly.pdbx_seq_one_letter_code
_entity_poly.pdbx_strand_id
1 'polypeptide(L)'
;MTEMMKTLLQIMLIKIDEEYQSCQQDRHKLHKLEWEGKESEPSVLGEVEVRADTVIGLVKTHLKIGVKDKGETVAMLQKYSIYNSPVLLRWLLEEGRNFNHFASYMTNIEHLRMTFLEMMNAEKN
;
A
#
# COMPACT_ATOMS: atom_id res chain seq x y z
N MET A 1 -10.57 -15.31 12.07
CA MET A 1 -10.29 -13.93 12.47
C MET A 1 -11.14 -13.50 13.66
N THR A 2 -10.59 -12.79 14.66
CA THR A 2 -11.38 -12.19 15.74
C THR A 2 -12.07 -10.90 15.27
N GLU A 3 -13.18 -10.51 15.89
CA GLU A 3 -13.84 -9.23 15.58
C GLU A 3 -12.92 -8.03 15.80
N MET A 4 -12.04 -8.09 16.80
CA MET A 4 -11.00 -7.09 17.03
C MET A 4 -10.07 -6.91 15.83
N MET A 5 -9.65 -8.01 15.18
CA MET A 5 -8.79 -7.96 13.99
C MET A 5 -9.50 -7.32 12.80
N LYS A 6 -10.78 -7.63 12.58
CA LYS A 6 -11.59 -6.98 11.53
C LYS A 6 -11.73 -5.48 11.77
N THR A 7 -12.02 -5.07 13.01
CA THR A 7 -12.11 -3.66 13.39
C THR A 7 -10.79 -2.93 13.15
N LEU A 8 -9.66 -3.56 13.49
CA LEU A 8 -8.34 -2.98 13.23
C LEU A 8 -8.12 -2.74 11.73
N LEU A 9 -8.38 -3.73 10.87
CA LEU A 9 -8.24 -3.57 9.42
C LEU A 9 -9.16 -2.46 8.88
N GLN A 10 -10.39 -2.35 9.38
CA GLN A 10 -11.31 -1.27 9.00
C GLN A 10 -10.77 0.12 9.39
N ILE A 11 -10.25 0.27 10.62
CA ILE A 11 -9.65 1.53 11.07
C ILE A 11 -8.44 1.89 10.20
N MET A 12 -7.57 0.92 9.89
CA MET A 12 -6.42 1.15 9.03
C MET A 12 -6.82 1.58 7.61
N LEU A 13 -7.87 0.97 7.04
CA LEU A 13 -8.41 1.38 5.74
C LEU A 13 -8.91 2.83 5.76
N ILE A 14 -9.62 3.24 6.83
CA ILE A 14 -10.07 4.63 6.99
C ILE A 14 -8.86 5.57 7.07
N LYS A 15 -7.84 5.22 7.87
CA LYS A 15 -6.64 6.04 8.04
C LYS A 15 -5.83 6.18 6.75
N ILE A 16 -5.76 5.12 5.93
CA ILE A 16 -5.12 5.18 4.61
C ILE A 16 -5.85 6.12 3.68
N ASP A 17 -7.18 6.11 3.69
CA ASP A 17 -7.98 7.03 2.87
C ASP A 17 -7.78 8.48 3.31
N GLU A 18 -7.81 8.76 4.61
CA GLU A 18 -7.49 10.07 5.18
C GLU A 18 -6.07 10.54 4.76
N GLU A 19 -5.08 9.67 4.86
CA GLU A 19 -3.69 9.99 4.48
C GLU A 19 -3.56 10.24 2.97
N TYR A 20 -4.28 9.48 2.13
CA TYR A 20 -4.32 9.68 0.68
C TYR A 20 -4.89 11.06 0.28
N GLN A 21 -5.92 11.52 1.00
CA GLN A 21 -6.43 12.88 0.82
C GLN A 21 -5.42 13.92 1.30
N SER A 22 -4.76 13.67 2.43
CA SER A 22 -3.78 14.60 3.00
C SER A 22 -2.53 14.79 2.11
N CYS A 23 -2.14 13.79 1.34
CA CYS A 23 -0.95 13.83 0.49
C CYS A 23 -1.22 14.39 -0.93
N GLN A 24 -2.37 15.03 -1.18
CA GLN A 24 -2.75 15.54 -2.50
C GLN A 24 -1.68 16.48 -3.11
N GLN A 25 -1.09 17.37 -2.30
CA GLN A 25 -0.07 18.31 -2.77
C GLN A 25 1.20 17.59 -3.24
N ASP A 26 1.66 16.62 -2.44
CA ASP A 26 2.83 15.79 -2.77
C ASP A 26 2.58 14.99 -4.06
N ARG A 27 1.40 14.37 -4.20
CA ARG A 27 1.03 13.62 -5.41
C ARG A 27 0.96 14.52 -6.64
N HIS A 28 0.41 15.73 -6.51
CA HIS A 28 0.37 16.67 -7.63
C HIS A 28 1.77 17.10 -8.06
N LYS A 29 2.64 17.42 -7.10
CA LYS A 29 4.04 17.75 -7.35
C LYS A 29 4.77 16.59 -8.03
N LEU A 30 4.61 15.37 -7.52
CA LEU A 30 5.23 14.18 -8.09
C LEU A 30 4.71 13.88 -9.51
N HIS A 31 3.41 13.99 -9.73
CA HIS A 31 2.80 13.84 -11.06
C HIS A 31 3.38 14.83 -12.06
N LYS A 32 3.57 16.09 -11.65
CA LYS A 32 4.19 17.11 -12.50
C LYS A 32 5.63 16.74 -12.86
N LEU A 33 6.42 16.25 -11.90
CA LEU A 33 7.79 15.79 -12.16
C LEU A 33 7.83 14.58 -13.11
N GLU A 34 6.94 13.62 -12.93
CA GLU A 34 6.83 12.45 -13.81
C GLU A 34 6.43 12.84 -15.24
N TRP A 35 5.53 13.81 -15.37
CA TRP A 35 5.09 14.34 -16.67
C TRP A 35 6.17 15.14 -17.40
N GLU A 36 6.98 15.90 -16.66
CA GLU A 36 8.11 16.68 -17.20
C GLU A 36 9.37 15.80 -17.44
N GLY A 37 9.38 14.59 -16.90
CA GLY A 37 10.45 13.61 -17.05
C GLY A 37 10.49 12.94 -18.42
N LYS A 38 11.36 11.92 -18.55
CA LYS A 38 11.46 11.13 -19.79
C LYS A 38 10.35 10.09 -19.83
N GLU A 39 9.69 9.91 -20.97
CA GLU A 39 8.61 8.90 -21.16
C GLU A 39 9.00 7.46 -20.78
N SER A 40 10.29 7.12 -20.75
CA SER A 40 10.78 5.79 -20.38
C SER A 40 11.08 5.60 -18.88
N GLU A 41 10.94 6.64 -18.06
CA GLU A 41 11.23 6.55 -16.63
C GLU A 41 10.08 5.88 -15.86
N PRO A 42 10.39 4.97 -14.91
CA PRO A 42 9.35 4.32 -14.12
C PRO A 42 8.58 5.33 -13.26
N SER A 43 7.24 5.24 -13.29
CA SER A 43 6.36 6.08 -12.47
C SER A 43 6.31 5.58 -11.02
N VAL A 44 6.65 6.46 -10.09
CA VAL A 44 6.52 6.23 -8.65
C VAL A 44 5.05 6.20 -8.27
N LEU A 45 4.24 7.14 -8.78
CA LEU A 45 2.81 7.16 -8.54
C LEU A 45 2.14 5.88 -9.00
N GLY A 46 2.40 5.44 -10.25
CA GLY A 46 1.83 4.21 -10.79
C GLY A 46 2.28 2.96 -10.02
N GLU A 47 3.54 2.89 -9.60
CA GLU A 47 4.04 1.78 -8.79
C GLU A 47 3.40 1.72 -7.40
N VAL A 48 3.10 2.88 -6.78
CA VAL A 48 2.36 2.96 -5.51
C VAL A 48 0.90 2.58 -5.71
N GLU A 49 0.23 3.10 -6.73
CA GLU A 49 -1.18 2.81 -7.03
C GLU A 49 -1.43 1.31 -7.21
N VAL A 50 -0.61 0.64 -8.02
CA VAL A 50 -0.71 -0.81 -8.24
C VAL A 50 -0.62 -1.60 -6.92
N ARG A 51 0.26 -1.19 -5.99
CA ARG A 51 0.43 -1.84 -4.68
C ARG A 51 -0.71 -1.52 -3.74
N ALA A 52 -1.10 -0.25 -3.67
CA ALA A 52 -2.21 0.22 -2.86
C ALA A 52 -3.49 -0.51 -3.25
N ASP A 53 -3.85 -0.52 -4.53
CA ASP A 53 -5.05 -1.17 -5.05
C ASP A 53 -5.06 -2.67 -4.74
N THR A 54 -3.92 -3.34 -4.92
CA THR A 54 -3.81 -4.77 -4.61
C THR A 54 -4.01 -5.03 -3.12
N VAL A 55 -3.25 -4.36 -2.25
CA VAL A 55 -3.31 -4.58 -0.79
C VAL A 55 -4.68 -4.21 -0.23
N ILE A 56 -5.17 -3.02 -0.57
CA ILE A 56 -6.48 -2.53 -0.13
C ILE A 56 -7.59 -3.43 -0.67
N GLY A 57 -7.50 -3.86 -1.94
CA GLY A 57 -8.45 -4.76 -2.57
C GLY A 57 -8.55 -6.12 -1.87
N LEU A 58 -7.40 -6.70 -1.50
CA LEU A 58 -7.34 -7.95 -0.74
C LEU A 58 -7.98 -7.80 0.64
N VAL A 59 -7.65 -6.74 1.38
CA VAL A 59 -8.22 -6.47 2.71
C VAL A 59 -9.73 -6.24 2.62
N LYS A 60 -10.20 -5.41 1.68
CA LYS A 60 -11.63 -5.15 1.47
C LYS A 60 -12.39 -6.43 1.10
N THR A 61 -11.81 -7.26 0.25
CA THR A 61 -12.38 -8.57 -0.12
C THR A 61 -12.49 -9.46 1.11
N HIS A 62 -11.42 -9.58 1.89
CA HIS A 62 -11.41 -10.36 3.12
C HIS A 62 -12.48 -9.90 4.11
N LEU A 63 -12.59 -8.59 4.35
CA LEU A 63 -13.59 -8.04 5.27
C LEU A 63 -15.04 -8.28 4.81
N LYS A 64 -15.29 -8.35 3.49
CA LYS A 64 -16.63 -8.49 2.94
C LYS A 64 -17.10 -9.94 2.83
N ILE A 65 -16.23 -10.82 2.32
CA ILE A 65 -16.62 -12.19 1.97
C ILE A 65 -15.63 -13.26 2.47
N GLY A 66 -14.61 -12.87 3.24
CA GLY A 66 -13.51 -13.74 3.66
C GLY A 66 -12.49 -13.98 2.55
N VAL A 67 -11.44 -14.74 2.89
CA VAL A 67 -10.41 -15.16 1.92
C VAL A 67 -10.77 -16.52 1.34
N LYS A 68 -10.80 -16.61 0.01
CA LYS A 68 -11.08 -17.85 -0.72
C LYS A 68 -9.83 -18.72 -0.88
N ASP A 69 -8.72 -18.11 -1.27
CA ASP A 69 -7.41 -18.76 -1.38
C ASP A 69 -6.41 -18.02 -0.49
N LYS A 70 -6.10 -18.63 0.65
CA LYS A 70 -5.14 -18.10 1.61
C LYS A 70 -3.72 -18.10 1.05
N GLY A 71 -3.32 -19.13 0.30
CA GLY A 71 -1.98 -19.24 -0.26
C GLY A 71 -1.71 -18.16 -1.29
N GLU A 72 -2.66 -17.93 -2.21
CA GLU A 72 -2.60 -16.85 -3.19
C GLU A 72 -2.59 -15.48 -2.51
N THR A 73 -3.46 -15.26 -1.51
CA THR A 73 -3.51 -13.99 -0.77
C THR A 73 -2.17 -13.69 -0.10
N VAL A 74 -1.57 -14.67 0.58
CA VAL A 74 -0.26 -14.53 1.23
C VAL A 74 0.83 -14.23 0.20
N ALA A 75 0.87 -14.96 -0.92
CA ALA A 75 1.84 -14.75 -1.99
C ALA A 75 1.71 -13.34 -2.60
N MET A 76 0.48 -12.86 -2.80
CA MET A 76 0.21 -11.50 -3.27
C MET A 76 0.65 -10.45 -2.24
N LEU A 77 0.32 -10.63 -0.96
CA LEU A 77 0.77 -9.71 0.10
C LEU A 77 2.28 -9.67 0.22
N GLN A 78 3.00 -10.77 -0.02
CA GLN A 78 4.47 -10.78 -0.06
C GLN A 78 5.00 -10.05 -1.30
N LYS A 79 4.43 -10.32 -2.48
CA LYS A 79 4.86 -9.73 -3.75
C LYS A 79 4.71 -8.21 -3.76
N TYR A 80 3.59 -7.68 -3.28
CA TYR A 80 3.23 -6.27 -3.40
C TYR A 80 3.69 -5.39 -2.22
N SER A 81 4.78 -5.77 -1.54
CA SER A 81 5.49 -4.85 -0.64
C SER A 81 6.01 -3.64 -1.42
N ILE A 82 5.92 -2.45 -0.81
CA ILE A 82 6.56 -1.23 -1.31
C ILE A 82 8.06 -1.45 -1.49
N TYR A 83 8.70 -2.14 -0.54
CA TYR A 83 10.14 -2.38 -0.53
C TYR A 83 10.62 -3.41 -1.56
N ASN A 84 9.69 -4.17 -2.14
CA ASN A 84 9.99 -5.07 -3.26
C ASN A 84 10.00 -4.35 -4.62
N SER A 85 9.61 -3.07 -4.69
CA SER A 85 9.82 -2.25 -5.90
C SER A 85 11.21 -1.61 -5.85
N PRO A 86 12.12 -1.89 -6.79
CA PRO A 86 13.37 -1.15 -6.90
C PRO A 86 13.14 0.35 -7.16
N VAL A 87 12.05 0.70 -7.87
CA VAL A 87 11.66 2.07 -8.19
C VAL A 87 11.29 2.80 -6.90
N LEU A 88 10.36 2.26 -6.13
CA LEU A 88 9.90 2.90 -4.88
C LEU A 88 10.99 2.91 -3.81
N LEU A 89 11.76 1.83 -3.69
CA LEU A 89 12.86 1.78 -2.73
C LEU A 89 13.90 2.84 -3.01
N ARG A 90 14.32 2.98 -4.28
CA ARG A 90 15.26 4.03 -4.68
C ARG A 90 14.69 5.42 -4.41
N TRP A 91 13.45 5.66 -4.85
CA TRP A 91 12.81 6.96 -4.68
C TRP A 91 12.66 7.36 -3.19
N LEU A 92 12.30 6.42 -2.30
CA LEU A 92 12.23 6.69 -0.87
C LEU A 92 13.58 7.10 -0.27
N LEU A 93 14.69 6.52 -0.76
CA LEU A 93 16.04 6.82 -0.28
C LEU A 93 16.57 8.16 -0.81
N GLU A 94 16.25 8.50 -2.06
CA GLU A 94 16.79 9.68 -2.75
C GLU A 94 15.90 10.92 -2.54
N GLU A 95 14.59 10.77 -2.69
CA GLU A 95 13.63 11.88 -2.82
C GLU A 95 12.52 11.88 -1.77
N GLY A 96 12.24 10.75 -1.12
CA GLY A 96 11.07 10.59 -0.24
C GLY A 96 10.92 11.65 0.86
N ARG A 97 12.04 12.22 1.34
CA ARG A 97 12.05 13.31 2.34
C ARG A 97 11.46 14.64 1.83
N ASN A 98 11.39 14.81 0.51
CA ASN A 98 10.79 15.98 -0.14
C ASN A 98 9.26 15.86 -0.30
N PHE A 99 8.69 14.73 0.11
CA PHE A 99 7.29 14.32 -0.07
C PHE A 99 6.79 13.54 1.17
N ASN A 100 6.92 14.16 2.35
CA ASN A 100 6.74 13.46 3.62
C ASN A 100 5.32 12.88 3.81
N HIS A 101 4.27 13.55 3.32
CA HIS A 101 2.91 13.03 3.43
C HIS A 101 2.69 11.85 2.48
N PHE A 102 3.26 11.91 1.28
CA PHE A 102 3.19 10.76 0.37
C PHE A 102 4.02 9.57 0.84
N ALA A 103 5.21 9.80 1.43
CA ALA A 103 6.01 8.74 2.05
C ALA A 103 5.30 8.11 3.27
N SER A 104 4.59 8.92 4.06
CA SER A 104 3.73 8.46 5.16
C SER A 104 2.56 7.60 4.64
N TYR A 105 1.89 8.02 3.57
CA TYR A 105 0.87 7.22 2.88
C TYR A 105 1.39 5.85 2.45
N MET A 106 2.55 5.80 1.78
CA MET A 106 3.19 4.54 1.36
C MET A 106 3.50 3.64 2.57
N THR A 107 3.98 4.24 3.66
CA THR A 107 4.27 3.52 4.91
C THR A 107 3.00 2.93 5.53
N ASN A 108 1.88 3.65 5.49
CA ASN A 108 0.61 3.15 5.99
C ASN A 108 0.04 1.99 5.15
N ILE A 109 0.23 2.02 3.82
CA ILE A 109 -0.08 0.86 2.96
C ILE A 109 0.74 -0.35 3.39
N GLU A 110 2.05 -0.17 3.62
CA GLU A 110 2.94 -1.24 4.02
C GLU A 110 2.59 -1.80 5.41
N HIS A 111 2.19 -0.94 6.35
CA HIS A 111 1.68 -1.37 7.66
C HIS A 111 0.40 -2.20 7.53
N LEU A 112 -0.55 -1.78 6.67
CA LEU A 112 -1.75 -2.57 6.40
C LEU A 112 -1.41 -3.93 5.81
N ARG A 113 -0.53 -3.96 4.81
CA ARG A 113 -0.04 -5.18 4.16
C ARG A 113 0.55 -6.15 5.19
N MET A 114 1.48 -5.67 6.02
CA MET A 114 2.14 -6.47 7.06
C MET A 114 1.15 -6.97 8.10
N THR A 115 0.26 -6.09 8.58
CA THR A 115 -0.76 -6.45 9.57
C THR A 115 -1.66 -7.56 9.03
N PHE A 116 -2.13 -7.41 7.78
CA PHE A 116 -2.99 -8.41 7.18
C PHE A 116 -2.23 -9.72 6.90
N LEU A 117 -0.98 -9.66 6.47
CA LEU A 117 -0.12 -10.84 6.27
C LEU A 117 0.07 -11.62 7.58
N GLU A 118 0.38 -10.94 8.68
CA GLU A 118 0.53 -11.56 10.00
C GLU A 118 -0.80 -12.20 10.47
N MET A 119 -1.93 -11.51 10.27
CA MET A 119 -3.24 -12.07 10.57
C MET A 119 -3.52 -13.34 9.77
N MET A 120 -3.24 -13.34 8.46
CA MET A 120 -3.40 -14.52 7.61
C MET A 120 -2.51 -15.67 8.11
N ASN A 121 -1.27 -15.41 8.49
CA ASN A 121 -0.36 -16.43 9.00
C ASN A 121 -0.77 -16.98 10.38
N ALA A 122 -1.38 -16.15 11.23
CA ALA A 122 -1.83 -16.54 12.56
C ALA A 122 -3.11 -17.42 12.55
N GLU A 123 -3.91 -17.37 11.48
CA GLU A 123 -5.07 -18.25 11.34
C GLU A 123 -4.62 -19.71 11.14
N LYS A 124 -4.81 -20.56 12.16
CA LYS A 124 -4.68 -22.01 12.00
C LYS A 124 -5.84 -22.53 11.15
N ASN A 125 -5.56 -23.48 10.25
CA ASN A 125 -6.55 -24.22 9.47
C ASN A 125 -7.58 -24.89 10.38
#